data_AF-A0A1Q7ZMZ3-F1
#
_entry.id   AF-A0A1Q7ZMZ3-F1
#
_cell.length_a   1.000
_cell.length_b   1.000
_cell.length_c   1.000
_cell.angle_alpha   90.00
_cell.angle_beta   90.00
_cell.angle_gamma   90.00
#
_symmetry.space_group_name_H-M   'P 1'
#
loop_
_entity.id
_entity.type
_entity.pdbx_description
1 polymer ?
#
loop_
_entity_poly.entity_id
_entity_poly.type
_entity_poly.pdbx_seq_one_letter_code
_entity_poly.pdbx_strand_id
1 'polypeptide(L)'
;MVELKVYLSEELDKRFRMLAMSVYGYGRGSLSKAAVDALTKWCAEEAAKSDKQLNQGSSLSSSDPVTRAEERPGMVSPGKEEDSGSALRVG
;
A
#
# COMPACT_ATOMS: atom_id res chain seq x y z
N MET A 1 34.84 11.84 -7.87
CA MET A 1 34.13 10.70 -7.23
C MET A 1 34.17 10.89 -5.73
N VAL A 2 33.25 10.27 -4.99
CA VAL A 2 33.26 10.20 -3.52
C VAL A 2 33.79 8.83 -3.10
N GLU A 3 34.47 8.75 -1.96
CA GLU A 3 34.94 7.48 -1.38
C GLU A 3 33.92 6.94 -0.36
N LEU A 4 33.69 5.62 -0.39
CA LEU A 4 32.88 4.91 0.60
C LEU A 4 33.71 3.74 1.14
N LYS A 5 34.02 3.77 2.45
CA LYS A 5 34.73 2.69 3.13
C LYS A 5 33.74 1.69 3.71
N VAL A 6 33.80 0.45 3.24
CA VAL A 6 32.94 -0.67 3.68
C VAL A 6 33.80 -1.73 4.36
N TYR A 7 33.29 -2.32 5.45
CA TYR A 7 33.89 -3.49 6.09
C TYR A 7 33.19 -4.75 5.58
N LEU A 8 33.96 -5.70 5.07
CA LEU A 8 33.47 -6.99 4.56
C LEU A 8 34.12 -8.14 5.35
N SER A 9 33.47 -9.30 5.40
CA SER A 9 34.15 -10.52 5.84
C SER A 9 35.18 -10.96 4.78
N GLU A 10 36.27 -11.59 5.21
CA GLU A 10 37.37 -12.01 4.33
C GLU A 10 36.89 -12.91 3.17
N GLU A 11 35.95 -13.82 3.47
CA GLU A 11 35.34 -14.72 2.49
C GLU A 11 34.41 -14.00 1.50
N LEU A 12 33.86 -12.84 1.84
CA LEU A 12 33.11 -12.00 0.90
C LEU A 12 34.05 -11.15 0.04
N ASP A 13 35.10 -10.58 0.64
CA ASP A 13 36.14 -9.83 -0.08
C ASP A 13 36.87 -10.72 -1.11
N LYS A 14 37.30 -11.93 -0.74
CA LYS A 14 37.93 -12.90 -1.66
C LYS A 14 37.04 -13.23 -2.85
N ARG A 15 35.77 -13.62 -2.61
CA ARG A 15 34.82 -13.95 -3.69
C ARG A 15 34.53 -12.74 -4.57
N PHE A 16 34.32 -11.56 -3.98
CA PHE A 16 34.10 -10.32 -4.74
C PHE A 16 35.30 -9.98 -5.63
N ARG A 17 36.54 -10.06 -5.12
CA ARG A 17 37.75 -9.83 -5.92
C ARG A 17 37.86 -10.79 -7.11
N MET A 18 37.70 -12.09 -6.88
CA MET A 18 37.78 -13.10 -7.94
C MET A 18 36.74 -12.87 -9.02
N LEU A 19 35.47 -12.62 -8.65
CA LEU A 19 34.39 -12.36 -9.60
C LEU A 19 34.58 -11.04 -10.36
N ALA A 20 34.95 -9.96 -9.67
CA ALA A 20 35.21 -8.66 -10.29
C ALA A 20 36.37 -8.73 -11.28
N MET A 21 37.44 -9.44 -10.96
CA MET A 21 38.62 -9.60 -11.83
C MET A 21 38.35 -10.59 -12.98
N SER A 22 37.47 -11.57 -12.80
CA SER A 22 37.01 -12.46 -13.86
C SER A 22 36.10 -11.74 -14.88
N VAL A 23 35.14 -10.92 -14.42
CA VAL A 23 34.17 -10.24 -15.29
C VAL A 23 34.71 -8.95 -15.91
N TYR A 24 35.46 -8.15 -15.14
CA TYR A 24 35.97 -6.84 -15.57
C TYR A 24 37.48 -6.80 -15.81
N GLY A 25 38.16 -7.93 -15.71
CA GLY A 25 39.59 -8.07 -15.95
C GLY A 25 40.48 -7.65 -14.78
N TYR A 26 41.79 -7.90 -14.94
CA TYR A 26 42.83 -7.70 -13.93
C TYR A 26 43.38 -6.26 -13.92
N GLY A 27 42.69 -5.32 -14.60
CA GLY A 27 43.10 -3.92 -14.74
C GLY A 27 42.77 -3.03 -13.54
N ARG A 28 43.45 -1.88 -13.45
CA ARG A 28 43.21 -0.89 -12.39
C ARG A 28 41.76 -0.39 -12.44
N GLY A 29 41.01 -0.62 -11.37
CA GLY A 29 39.62 -0.15 -11.22
C GLY A 29 38.53 -1.18 -11.53
N SER A 30 38.85 -2.42 -11.89
CA SER A 30 37.85 -3.49 -12.07
C SER A 30 36.98 -3.71 -10.83
N LEU A 31 37.60 -3.72 -9.64
CA LEU A 31 36.94 -3.76 -8.34
C LEU A 31 35.96 -2.60 -8.14
N SER A 32 36.37 -1.37 -8.45
CA SER A 32 35.54 -0.17 -8.33
C SER A 32 34.35 -0.21 -9.31
N LYS A 33 34.58 -0.69 -10.54
CA LYS A 33 33.53 -0.84 -11.56
C LYS A 33 32.49 -1.90 -11.15
N ALA A 34 32.96 -3.04 -10.63
CA ALA A 34 32.08 -4.09 -10.09
C ALA A 34 31.28 -3.59 -8.86
N ALA A 35 31.90 -2.80 -7.99
CA ALA A 35 31.24 -2.24 -6.81
C ALA A 35 30.14 -1.23 -7.20
N VAL A 36 30.41 -0.34 -8.16
CA VAL A 36 29.40 0.59 -8.69
C VAL A 36 28.22 -0.17 -9.31
N ASP A 37 28.49 -1.13 -10.20
CA ASP A 37 27.44 -1.95 -10.83
C ASP A 37 26.58 -2.71 -9.81
N ALA A 38 27.20 -3.34 -8.81
CA ALA A 38 26.50 -4.04 -7.74
C ALA A 38 25.65 -3.10 -6.86
N LEU A 39 26.19 -1.94 -6.46
CA LEU A 39 25.47 -0.96 -5.64
C LEU A 39 24.32 -0.30 -6.42
N THR A 40 24.50 0.01 -7.70
CA THR A 40 23.43 0.54 -8.57
C THR A 40 22.28 -0.46 -8.71
N LYS A 41 22.58 -1.75 -8.91
CA LYS A 41 21.55 -2.82 -8.97
C LYS A 41 20.81 -2.95 -7.65
N TRP A 42 21.53 -3.03 -6.52
CA TRP A 42 20.92 -3.14 -5.20
C TRP A 42 20.01 -1.95 -4.88
N CYS A 43 20.44 -0.72 -5.12
CA CYS A 43 19.61 0.47 -4.91
C CYS A 43 18.32 0.46 -5.77
N ALA A 44 18.40 0.00 -7.02
CA ALA A 44 17.23 -0.13 -7.89
C ALA A 44 16.27 -1.23 -7.42
N GLU A 45 16.79 -2.35 -6.92
CA GLU A 45 15.99 -3.42 -6.33
C GLU A 45 15.28 -2.99 -5.05
N GLU A 46 15.95 -2.29 -4.12
CA GLU A 46 15.33 -1.84 -2.86
C GLU A 46 14.30 -0.73 -3.08
N ALA A 47 14.52 0.18 -4.04
CA ALA A 47 13.51 1.15 -4.45
C ALA A 47 12.24 0.44 -4.96
N ALA A 48 12.40 -0.52 -5.89
CA ALA A 48 11.28 -1.29 -6.45
C ALA A 48 10.59 -2.24 -5.44
N LYS A 49 11.21 -2.54 -4.30
CA LYS A 49 10.57 -3.23 -3.15
C LYS A 49 9.75 -2.25 -2.32
N SER A 50 10.25 -1.04 -2.11
CA SER A 50 9.60 0.03 -1.34
C SER A 50 8.27 0.47 -1.97
N ASP A 51 8.24 0.70 -3.29
CA ASP A 51 6.98 1.04 -3.99
C ASP A 51 5.89 -0.04 -3.85
N LYS A 52 6.29 -1.32 -3.75
CA LYS A 52 5.35 -2.46 -3.63
C LYS A 52 4.79 -2.65 -2.22
N GLN A 53 5.36 -2.03 -1.19
CA GLN A 53 4.78 -2.03 0.17
C GLN A 53 3.51 -1.19 0.23
N LEU A 54 3.45 -0.04 -0.47
CA LEU A 54 2.30 0.86 -0.42
C LEU A 54 1.03 0.29 -1.07
N ASN A 55 1.17 -0.58 -2.08
CA ASN A 55 0.04 -1.12 -2.86
C ASN A 55 -0.56 -2.45 -2.33
N GLN A 56 -0.25 -2.84 -1.08
CA GLN A 56 -0.92 -3.98 -0.41
C GLN A 56 -1.76 -3.56 0.80
N GLY A 57 -1.99 -2.25 1.00
CA GLY A 57 -2.75 -1.69 2.12
C GLY A 57 -4.21 -1.32 1.84
N SER A 58 -4.73 -1.47 0.61
CA SER A 58 -5.99 -0.84 0.19
C SER A 58 -6.97 -1.78 -0.55
N SER A 59 -7.19 -2.99 -0.03
CA SER A 59 -8.24 -3.91 -0.54
C SER A 59 -9.04 -4.63 0.56
N LEU A 60 -9.21 -3.97 1.72
CA LEU A 60 -10.15 -4.38 2.77
C LEU A 60 -10.97 -3.18 3.32
N SER A 61 -11.50 -2.32 2.44
CA SER A 61 -12.58 -1.41 2.83
C SER A 61 -13.93 -2.12 2.73
N SER A 62 -14.17 -3.04 3.68
CA SER A 62 -15.48 -3.68 3.90
C SER A 62 -16.47 -2.66 4.49
N SER A 63 -16.87 -1.69 3.68
CA SER A 63 -17.79 -0.61 4.05
C SER A 63 -19.22 -0.91 3.58
N ASP A 64 -19.80 -1.95 4.18
CA ASP A 64 -21.23 -2.29 4.03
C ASP A 64 -22.01 -1.83 5.29
N PRO A 65 -22.68 -0.67 5.24
CA PRO A 65 -23.67 -0.26 6.23
C PRO A 65 -25.07 -0.17 5.60
N VAL A 66 -25.47 -1.12 4.75
CA VAL A 66 -26.80 -1.14 4.10
C VAL A 66 -27.89 -1.50 5.12
N THR A 67 -28.34 -0.46 5.83
CA THR A 67 -29.65 -0.29 6.45
C THR A 67 -30.27 -1.49 7.18
N ARG A 68 -30.23 -1.41 8.52
CA ARG A 68 -31.26 -1.89 9.46
C ARG A 68 -32.62 -2.11 8.79
N ALA A 69 -32.95 -3.36 8.45
CA ALA A 69 -34.29 -3.75 8.03
C ALA A 69 -35.23 -3.68 9.25
N GLU A 70 -36.43 -3.11 9.07
CA GLU A 70 -37.39 -3.00 10.17
C GLU A 70 -38.06 -4.32 10.51
N GLU A 71 -38.39 -4.49 11.79
CA GLU A 71 -39.10 -5.66 12.30
C GLU A 71 -40.58 -5.58 11.90
N ARG A 72 -41.09 -6.67 11.31
CA ARG A 72 -42.50 -6.85 10.90
C ARG A 72 -43.38 -7.23 12.11
N PRO A 73 -44.73 -7.19 12.00
CA PRO A 73 -45.58 -6.29 11.21
C PRO A 73 -46.79 -5.74 12.04
N GLY A 74 -47.17 -4.48 11.81
CA GLY A 74 -48.38 -3.88 12.42
C GLY A 74 -49.69 -4.24 11.69
N MET A 75 -50.79 -4.39 12.43
CA MET A 75 -52.10 -4.81 11.90
C MET A 75 -52.87 -3.71 11.13
N VAL A 76 -53.78 -4.19 10.26
CA VAL A 76 -54.81 -3.41 9.56
C VAL A 76 -55.80 -2.73 10.50
N SER A 77 -56.24 -1.50 10.16
CA SER A 77 -57.52 -0.90 10.60
C SER A 77 -57.86 0.38 9.81
N PRO A 78 -58.91 0.38 8.96
CA PRO A 78 -59.41 1.58 8.29
C PRO A 78 -60.77 2.07 8.85
N GLY A 79 -60.83 3.36 9.22
CA GLY A 79 -62.04 4.20 9.15
C GLY A 79 -63.13 4.07 10.22
N LYS A 80 -63.34 5.16 10.97
CA LYS A 80 -64.61 5.89 11.25
C LYS A 80 -64.23 7.20 12.00
N GLU A 81 -64.79 8.39 11.73
CA GLU A 81 -66.16 8.89 12.02
C GLU A 81 -66.48 8.85 13.53
N GLU A 82 -67.03 9.89 14.18
CA GLU A 82 -67.55 11.21 13.73
C GLU A 82 -66.59 12.36 14.18
N ASP A 83 -66.86 13.57 14.71
CA ASP A 83 -68.07 14.35 15.09
C ASP A 83 -67.78 15.89 15.11
N SER A 84 -68.84 16.69 15.04
CA SER A 84 -69.12 18.10 15.43
C SER A 84 -68.03 19.17 15.66
N GLY A 85 -68.25 20.35 15.07
CA GLY A 85 -67.51 21.60 15.33
C GLY A 85 -68.13 22.87 14.72
N SER A 86 -69.42 23.14 14.95
CA SER A 86 -70.16 24.25 14.30
C SER A 86 -69.69 25.66 14.68
N ALA A 87 -69.48 26.53 13.67
CA ALA A 87 -69.37 27.98 13.85
C ALA A 87 -69.93 28.76 12.64
N LEU A 88 -71.15 29.30 12.76
CA LEU A 88 -71.68 30.35 11.88
C LEU A 88 -71.07 31.70 12.27
N ARG A 89 -70.73 32.57 11.30
CA ARG A 89 -71.00 34.02 11.36
C ARG A 89 -71.15 34.66 9.98
N VAL A 90 -71.95 35.71 9.95
CA VAL A 90 -72.18 36.64 8.83
C VAL A 90 -71.11 37.74 8.83
N GLY A 91 -70.79 38.26 7.65
CA GLY A 91 -69.93 39.42 7.40
C GLY A 91 -70.08 39.87 5.95
#